data_AF-A0A8H7DX87-F1
#
_entry.id   AF-A0A8H7DX87-F1
#
_cell.length_a   1.000
_cell.length_b   1.000
_cell.length_c   1.000
_cell.angle_alpha   90.00
_cell.angle_beta   90.00
_cell.angle_gamma   90.00
#
_symmetry.space_group_name_H-M   'P 1'
#
loop_
_entity.id
_entity.type
_entity.pdbx_description
1 polymer ?
#
loop_
_entity_poly.entity_id
_entity_poly.type
_entity_poly.pdbx_seq_one_letter_code
_entity_poly.pdbx_strand_id
1 'polypeptide(L)'
;MSNVLEPKTDRDYIAISDHGLIGNLRTAAMVSLDGSIESYCVPNFDSPSIFARILDKNKGGHFSITPIVPFTTKQNYLPSSNVLQTKFLNEKGVVSVTDFLPRPLSGTNEPLLPWLIRRVEVIRGEIPLRMECAPAFNYARDKHELNIEEDTSAPNHHPRQRATFHSRDLALDLRYVVESTVDNVAAPVVDLSPLDLSAKGHLGLAVTCDLNLTEGQCIAFVLRTPPSTTGNSYGPDAVVGQHAGAGIVSSQVEVTTLGIKTRAVEDPLLTAPQDLVRSLLNTTVKYWQAWIRRSTYQGSWKESVHRSALALKLLIFEPTGAVVASPTFSLPEYIGGTRNWDYRASWIRDSSFTLYALLRLGYTHEANSYMDFIFERLRNKNPDGSLQIMYTIHGGKELEEIELTHLDGHKGSKPVRIGNGAADHIQLDIYGELMDCIYLGQKFGKPLVRTVPLQRFFVVEHYQDPDLSIWEVRNKKRHFTYSKIMLWYVHNPRPHALSVNSYHPRVAIDRGLRLADKRSLPCPNRSRWLTARDTIYEDIMHKAWNNEGKYFGQSYEDKDVLDSAVLIMPLVFFMQASDPRFVNTLKQILKTPERGGLTSNNLVYRYDVSKSDDGVGGEEGTFCLCTLW
;
A
#
# COMPACT_ATOMS: atom_id res chain seq x y z
N MET A 1 -22.98 25.72 1.87
CA MET A 1 -22.13 26.54 2.76
C MET A 1 -20.70 26.21 2.38
N SER A 2 -19.89 27.19 2.00
CA SER A 2 -18.48 26.97 1.66
C SER A 2 -17.72 26.51 2.91
N ASN A 3 -17.06 25.34 2.85
CA ASN A 3 -16.15 24.86 3.89
C ASN A 3 -14.88 25.73 3.91
N VAL A 4 -14.99 26.93 4.48
CA VAL A 4 -13.84 27.81 4.73
C VAL A 4 -13.08 27.25 5.92
N LEU A 5 -11.81 26.96 5.72
CA LEU A 5 -10.87 26.53 6.74
C LEU A 5 -10.17 27.76 7.31
N GLU A 6 -10.27 27.89 8.63
CA GLU A 6 -9.55 28.91 9.38
C GLU A 6 -8.17 28.37 9.77
N PRO A 7 -7.07 29.03 9.40
CA PRO A 7 -5.74 28.61 9.82
C PRO A 7 -5.60 28.78 11.34
N LYS A 8 -5.51 27.65 12.05
CA LYS A 8 -5.35 27.61 13.51
C LYS A 8 -3.92 27.21 13.86
N THR A 9 -3.39 27.81 14.92
CA THR A 9 -2.09 27.43 15.52
C THR A 9 -2.13 26.06 16.19
N ASP A 10 -3.31 25.65 16.68
CA ASP A 10 -3.57 24.31 17.19
C ASP A 10 -4.54 23.57 16.24
N ARG A 11 -4.03 22.49 15.64
CA ARG A 11 -4.67 21.78 14.53
C ARG A 11 -5.08 20.40 15.00
N ASP A 12 -6.36 20.09 14.83
CA ASP A 12 -6.89 18.78 15.19
C ASP A 12 -6.69 17.73 14.09
N TYR A 13 -7.09 16.48 14.36
CA TYR A 13 -7.03 15.38 13.39
C TYR A 13 -7.92 15.65 12.17
N ILE A 14 -7.36 15.49 10.98
CA ILE A 14 -8.10 15.45 9.72
C ILE A 14 -8.71 14.06 9.52
N ALA A 15 -9.87 13.99 8.89
CA ALA A 15 -10.50 12.71 8.58
C ALA A 15 -9.59 11.87 7.67
N ILE A 16 -9.51 10.56 7.91
CA ILE A 16 -8.66 9.66 7.10
C ILE A 16 -9.04 9.74 5.61
N SER A 17 -10.32 9.92 5.29
CA SER A 17 -10.83 10.11 3.92
C SER A 17 -10.32 11.36 3.21
N ASP A 18 -9.84 12.34 3.96
CA ASP A 18 -9.40 13.65 3.47
C ASP A 18 -7.88 13.67 3.19
N HIS A 19 -7.34 12.52 2.79
CA HIS A 19 -5.93 12.33 2.45
C HIS A 19 -5.75 11.76 1.03
N GLY A 20 -4.84 12.34 0.27
CA GLY A 20 -4.34 11.81 -1.00
C GLY A 20 -3.05 10.98 -0.79
N LEU A 21 -2.89 9.93 -1.58
CA LEU A 21 -1.73 9.04 -1.57
C LEU A 21 -0.80 9.33 -2.74
N ILE A 22 0.47 9.60 -2.46
CA ILE A 22 1.54 9.74 -3.47
C ILE A 22 2.63 8.70 -3.21
N GLY A 23 3.37 8.29 -4.24
CA GLY A 23 4.46 7.33 -4.07
C GLY A 23 5.21 7.03 -5.37
N ASN A 24 6.30 6.27 -5.26
CA ASN A 24 7.19 5.93 -6.38
C ASN A 24 7.51 4.43 -6.49
N LEU A 25 6.69 3.57 -5.88
CA LEU A 25 6.88 2.10 -5.80
C LEU A 25 8.02 1.64 -4.88
N ARG A 26 8.63 2.55 -4.12
CA ARG A 26 9.54 2.23 -3.01
C ARG A 26 8.89 2.56 -1.67
N THR A 27 8.28 3.73 -1.62
CA THR A 27 7.53 4.23 -0.48
C THR A 27 6.33 5.06 -0.96
N ALA A 28 5.47 5.43 -0.01
CA ALA A 28 4.34 6.32 -0.23
C ALA A 28 4.16 7.29 0.96
N ALA A 29 3.50 8.42 0.67
CA ALA A 29 3.17 9.44 1.63
C ALA A 29 1.68 9.81 1.56
N MET A 30 1.09 10.18 2.69
CA MET A 30 -0.29 10.69 2.76
C MET A 30 -0.31 12.21 2.94
N VAL A 31 -1.03 12.89 2.06
CA VAL A 31 -1.17 14.35 2.00
C VAL A 31 -2.60 14.74 2.36
N SER A 32 -2.80 15.44 3.47
CA SER A 32 -4.10 15.93 3.92
C SER A 32 -4.64 17.05 3.02
N LEU A 33 -5.96 17.28 3.07
CA LEU A 33 -6.64 18.36 2.35
C LEU A 33 -6.15 19.78 2.72
N ASP A 34 -5.54 19.99 3.88
CA ASP A 34 -4.96 21.29 4.26
C ASP A 34 -3.48 21.43 3.84
N GLY A 35 -2.92 20.46 3.10
CA GLY A 35 -1.55 20.55 2.57
C GLY A 35 -0.46 20.07 3.53
N SER A 36 -0.78 19.19 4.47
CA SER A 36 0.20 18.54 5.34
C SER A 36 0.49 17.11 4.88
N ILE A 37 1.77 16.74 4.82
CA ILE A 37 2.17 15.34 4.73
C ILE A 37 2.20 14.79 6.15
N GLU A 38 1.37 13.79 6.41
CA GLU A 38 1.11 13.27 7.76
C GLU A 38 1.62 11.87 8.01
N SER A 39 1.82 11.09 6.96
CA SER A 39 2.37 9.74 7.05
C SER A 39 3.40 9.57 5.96
N TYR A 40 4.62 9.21 6.33
CA TYR A 40 5.70 8.95 5.38
C TYR A 40 6.80 8.10 6.04
N CYS A 41 7.19 7.02 5.36
CA CYS A 41 8.28 6.14 5.76
C CYS A 41 9.40 6.21 4.72
N VAL A 42 10.66 6.17 5.15
CA VAL A 42 11.82 6.32 4.25
C VAL A 42 12.91 5.32 4.64
N PRO A 43 13.56 4.62 3.68
CA PRO A 43 13.36 4.72 2.23
C PRO A 43 12.23 3.84 1.67
N ASN A 44 11.78 2.82 2.40
CA ASN A 44 10.79 1.85 1.93
C ASN A 44 9.50 1.88 2.77
N PHE A 45 8.47 1.15 2.33
CA PHE A 45 7.19 1.03 3.05
C PHE A 45 7.33 0.55 4.49
N ASP A 46 8.14 -0.48 4.74
CA ASP A 46 8.34 -1.09 6.06
C ASP A 46 9.36 -0.34 6.93
N SER A 47 10.00 0.70 6.40
CA SER A 47 10.98 1.49 7.13
C SER A 47 10.33 2.29 8.26
N PRO A 48 11.10 2.71 9.28
CA PRO A 48 10.57 3.57 10.32
C PRO A 48 9.97 4.86 9.77
N SER A 49 8.83 5.27 10.32
CA SER A 49 8.19 6.52 9.90
C SER A 49 9.03 7.74 10.30
N ILE A 50 9.04 8.74 9.43
CA ILE A 50 9.55 10.10 9.72
C ILE A 50 8.42 11.11 9.90
N PHE A 51 7.23 10.80 9.36
CA PHE A 51 5.99 11.49 9.63
C PHE A 51 4.91 10.47 9.99
N ALA A 52 4.18 10.75 11.06
CA ALA A 52 3.10 9.97 11.64
C ALA A 52 2.06 10.88 12.33
N ARG A 53 1.91 12.13 11.89
CA ARG A 53 0.92 13.10 12.41
C ARG A 53 -0.50 12.55 12.40
N ILE A 54 -0.81 11.69 11.42
CA ILE A 54 -2.13 11.06 11.33
C ILE A 54 -2.42 10.18 12.56
N LEU A 55 -1.40 9.62 13.21
CA LEU A 55 -1.53 8.87 14.44
C LEU A 55 -1.43 9.79 15.67
N ASP A 56 -0.49 10.72 15.68
CA ASP A 56 -0.34 11.66 16.79
C ASP A 56 -0.17 13.08 16.26
N LYS A 57 -1.20 13.91 16.44
CA LYS A 57 -1.24 15.26 15.86
C LYS A 57 -0.13 16.20 16.36
N ASN A 58 0.49 15.85 17.50
CA ASN A 58 1.50 16.65 18.18
C ASN A 58 2.91 16.07 18.01
N LYS A 59 3.10 14.77 18.28
CA LYS A 59 4.43 14.13 18.30
C LYS A 59 4.80 13.50 16.96
N GLY A 60 3.81 13.18 16.13
CA GLY A 60 4.00 12.35 14.94
C GLY A 60 4.84 13.00 13.84
N GLY A 61 5.09 14.31 13.91
CA GLY A 61 5.85 15.03 12.89
C GLY A 61 5.15 15.15 11.54
N HIS A 62 5.51 16.18 10.79
CA HIS A 62 4.82 16.56 9.55
C HIS A 62 5.67 17.39 8.62
N PHE A 63 5.22 17.49 7.37
CA PHE A 63 5.67 18.52 6.44
C PHE A 63 4.44 19.26 5.91
N SER A 64 4.21 20.50 6.32
CA SER A 64 3.03 21.29 5.93
C SER A 64 3.39 22.51 5.09
N ILE A 65 2.53 22.84 4.13
CA ILE A 65 2.56 24.08 3.35
C ILE A 65 1.11 24.56 3.26
N THR A 66 0.76 25.58 4.05
CA THR A 66 -0.64 25.99 4.27
C THR A 66 -0.77 27.51 4.24
N PRO A 67 -1.86 28.08 3.70
CA PRO A 67 -2.12 29.51 3.81
C PRO A 67 -2.32 29.96 5.26
N ILE A 68 -1.83 31.15 5.61
CA ILE A 68 -2.04 31.78 6.93
C ILE A 68 -3.27 32.70 6.98
N VAL A 69 -4.07 32.69 5.90
CA VAL A 69 -5.35 33.40 5.77
C VAL A 69 -6.47 32.39 5.55
N PRO A 70 -7.75 32.70 5.84
CA PRO A 70 -8.86 31.77 5.63
C PRO A 70 -8.91 31.26 4.18
N PHE A 71 -9.12 29.97 3.96
CA PHE A 71 -9.07 29.40 2.61
C PHE A 71 -10.12 28.32 2.39
N THR A 72 -10.44 28.05 1.15
CA THR A 72 -11.13 26.82 0.73
C THR A 72 -10.15 25.94 -0.03
N THR A 73 -10.28 24.62 0.10
CA THR A 73 -9.37 23.69 -0.58
C THR A 73 -10.10 22.82 -1.59
N LYS A 74 -9.41 22.53 -2.70
CA LYS A 74 -9.73 21.44 -3.62
C LYS A 74 -8.48 20.62 -3.88
N GLN A 75 -8.58 19.31 -3.66
CA GLN A 75 -7.49 18.38 -3.93
C GLN A 75 -7.89 17.43 -5.07
N ASN A 76 -6.99 17.25 -6.04
CA ASN A 76 -7.19 16.35 -7.17
C ASN A 76 -5.87 15.74 -7.61
N TYR A 77 -5.90 14.55 -8.20
CA TYR A 77 -4.72 14.04 -8.91
C TYR A 77 -4.61 14.68 -10.29
N LEU A 78 -3.39 14.92 -10.77
CA LEU A 78 -3.19 15.23 -12.18
C LEU A 78 -3.70 14.06 -13.05
N PRO A 79 -4.30 14.32 -14.21
CA PRO A 79 -4.97 13.30 -15.02
C PRO A 79 -4.11 12.06 -15.25
N SER A 80 -4.68 10.89 -14.93
CA SER A 80 -4.05 9.59 -15.19
C SER A 80 -2.67 9.42 -14.51
N SER A 81 -2.48 10.03 -13.32
CA SER A 81 -1.21 9.98 -12.58
C SER A 81 -1.38 9.78 -11.08
N ASN A 82 -0.28 9.51 -10.35
CA ASN A 82 -0.20 9.58 -8.89
C ASN A 82 0.51 10.85 -8.41
N VAL A 83 0.37 11.95 -9.17
CA VAL A 83 0.80 13.28 -8.75
C VAL A 83 -0.41 14.01 -8.18
N LEU A 84 -0.29 14.51 -6.95
CA LEU A 84 -1.38 15.15 -6.25
C LEU A 84 -1.26 16.67 -6.37
N GLN A 85 -2.38 17.36 -6.60
CA GLN A 85 -2.46 18.80 -6.65
C GLN A 85 -3.51 19.29 -5.64
N THR A 86 -3.07 20.10 -4.69
CA THR A 86 -3.91 20.75 -3.69
C THR A 86 -3.98 22.25 -4.00
N LYS A 87 -5.17 22.76 -4.30
CA LYS A 87 -5.41 24.18 -4.57
C LYS A 87 -6.08 24.84 -3.38
N PHE A 88 -5.49 25.92 -2.91
CA PHE A 88 -6.07 26.79 -1.89
C PHE A 88 -6.63 28.05 -2.55
N LEU A 89 -7.87 28.38 -2.25
CA LEU A 89 -8.58 29.54 -2.79
C LEU A 89 -8.95 30.50 -1.67
N ASN A 90 -8.56 31.77 -1.85
CA ASN A 90 -8.91 32.91 -1.00
C ASN A 90 -9.35 34.07 -1.91
N GLU A 91 -10.02 35.08 -1.37
CA GLU A 91 -10.40 36.29 -2.13
C GLU A 91 -9.20 37.03 -2.75
N LYS A 92 -8.05 36.99 -2.08
CA LYS A 92 -6.78 37.64 -2.49
C LYS A 92 -6.02 36.86 -3.56
N GLY A 93 -6.29 35.57 -3.75
CA GLY A 93 -5.55 34.77 -4.72
C GLY A 93 -5.85 33.28 -4.74
N VAL A 94 -5.13 32.57 -5.61
CA VAL A 94 -5.17 31.11 -5.72
C VAL A 94 -3.75 30.56 -5.78
N VAL A 95 -3.44 29.61 -4.92
CA VAL A 95 -2.14 28.92 -4.87
C VAL A 95 -2.34 27.42 -5.01
N SER A 96 -1.42 26.78 -5.72
CA SER A 96 -1.42 25.35 -5.99
C SER A 96 -0.15 24.71 -5.42
N VAL A 97 -0.31 23.66 -4.63
CA VAL A 97 0.76 22.78 -4.16
C VAL A 97 0.67 21.47 -4.93
N THR A 98 1.75 21.08 -5.59
CA THR A 98 1.86 19.83 -6.35
C THR A 98 2.85 18.92 -5.66
N ASP A 99 2.37 17.78 -5.14
CA ASP A 99 3.14 16.82 -4.37
C ASP A 99 3.38 15.54 -5.18
N PHE A 100 4.63 15.09 -5.25
CA PHE A 100 4.99 13.83 -5.90
C PHE A 100 6.33 13.28 -5.41
N LEU A 101 6.52 11.97 -5.59
CA LEU A 101 7.82 11.33 -5.50
C LEU A 101 8.32 11.08 -6.93
N PRO A 102 9.54 11.52 -7.29
CA PRO A 102 10.05 11.39 -8.64
C PRO A 102 10.11 9.95 -9.13
N ARG A 103 9.74 9.77 -10.40
CA ARG A 103 9.72 8.48 -11.06
C ARG A 103 10.25 8.60 -12.50
N PRO A 104 11.41 8.01 -12.82
CA PRO A 104 11.92 8.01 -14.18
C PRO A 104 11.05 7.11 -15.07
N LEU A 105 11.18 7.32 -16.39
CA LEU A 105 10.45 6.51 -17.37
C LEU A 105 10.94 5.05 -17.35
N SER A 106 10.04 4.10 -17.60
CA SER A 106 10.44 2.70 -17.71
C SER A 106 11.49 2.50 -18.81
N GLY A 107 12.60 1.84 -18.49
CA GLY A 107 13.67 1.53 -19.45
C GLY A 107 14.78 2.58 -19.52
N THR A 108 14.73 3.67 -18.75
CA THR A 108 15.86 4.58 -18.57
C THR A 108 16.81 4.06 -17.49
N ASN A 109 18.11 4.27 -17.65
CA ASN A 109 19.13 3.98 -16.63
C ASN A 109 19.19 5.06 -15.52
N GLU A 110 18.20 5.95 -15.44
CA GLU A 110 18.15 7.00 -14.41
C GLU A 110 17.84 6.40 -13.03
N PRO A 111 18.53 6.84 -11.97
CA PRO A 111 18.32 6.32 -10.63
C PRO A 111 16.95 6.75 -10.06
N LEU A 112 16.38 5.90 -9.22
CA LEU A 112 15.22 6.28 -8.39
C LEU A 112 15.71 7.18 -7.26
N LEU A 113 15.29 8.44 -7.29
CA LEU A 113 15.65 9.41 -6.27
C LEU A 113 14.74 9.21 -5.03
N PRO A 114 15.31 9.11 -3.81
CA PRO A 114 14.55 9.03 -2.56
C PRO A 114 14.08 10.43 -2.14
N TRP A 115 13.39 11.11 -3.05
CA TRP A 115 13.02 12.51 -2.92
C TRP A 115 11.51 12.65 -2.78
N LEU A 116 11.10 13.56 -1.91
CA LEU A 116 9.75 14.07 -1.80
C LEU A 116 9.78 15.51 -2.31
N ILE A 117 9.06 15.79 -3.39
CA ILE A 117 9.02 17.12 -4.01
C ILE A 117 7.64 17.74 -3.80
N ARG A 118 7.65 18.98 -3.32
CA ARG A 118 6.46 19.80 -3.10
C ARG A 118 6.63 21.13 -3.84
N ARG A 119 5.91 21.29 -4.96
CA ARG A 119 5.99 22.50 -5.80
C ARG A 119 4.80 23.41 -5.54
N VAL A 120 5.08 24.60 -5.02
CA VAL A 120 4.14 25.67 -4.70
C VAL A 120 4.16 26.69 -5.83
N GLU A 121 3.00 27.04 -6.38
CA GLU A 121 2.85 28.03 -7.44
C GLU A 121 1.62 28.90 -7.18
N VAL A 122 1.81 30.22 -7.20
CA VAL A 122 0.70 31.17 -7.14
C VAL A 122 0.16 31.41 -8.53
N ILE A 123 -1.07 30.94 -8.76
CA ILE A 123 -1.77 31.02 -10.05
C ILE A 123 -2.32 32.43 -10.27
N ARG A 124 -2.78 33.08 -9.19
CA ARG A 124 -3.39 34.42 -9.25
C ARG A 124 -3.24 35.14 -7.93
N GLY A 125 -2.97 36.44 -7.98
CA GLY A 125 -3.00 37.33 -6.81
C GLY A 125 -1.83 37.11 -5.85
N GLU A 126 -2.05 37.32 -4.57
CA GLU A 126 -1.02 37.24 -3.52
C GLU A 126 -1.55 36.47 -2.33
N ILE A 127 -0.81 35.46 -1.89
CA ILE A 127 -1.20 34.62 -0.75
C ILE A 127 -0.01 34.42 0.19
N PRO A 128 -0.18 34.73 1.48
CA PRO A 128 0.79 34.37 2.49
C PRO A 128 0.61 32.91 2.92
N LEU A 129 1.72 32.18 2.98
CA LEU A 129 1.81 30.76 3.29
C LEU A 129 2.83 30.55 4.41
N ARG A 130 2.64 29.48 5.17
CA ARG A 130 3.63 28.96 6.10
C ARG A 130 4.05 27.56 5.68
N MET A 131 5.36 27.36 5.57
CA MET A 131 5.97 26.05 5.43
C MET A 131 6.53 25.61 6.79
N GLU A 132 6.22 24.39 7.21
CA GLU A 132 6.84 23.75 8.37
C GLU A 132 7.29 22.35 8.00
N CYS A 133 8.55 22.02 8.22
CA CYS A 133 9.07 20.66 8.10
C CYS A 133 9.61 20.21 9.47
N ALA A 134 8.88 19.29 10.09
CA ALA A 134 9.09 18.83 11.46
C ALA A 134 9.16 17.28 11.47
N PRO A 135 10.29 16.69 11.07
CA PRO A 135 10.45 15.23 11.10
C PRO A 135 10.42 14.70 12.53
N ALA A 136 9.89 13.49 12.68
CA ALA A 136 9.84 12.73 13.92
C ALA A 136 10.38 11.31 13.65
N PHE A 137 11.68 11.13 13.84
CA PHE A 137 12.39 9.93 13.45
C PHE A 137 11.98 8.69 14.25
N ASN A 138 12.00 7.54 13.58
CA ASN A 138 11.79 6.23 14.19
C ASN A 138 10.48 6.14 14.97
N TYR A 139 9.37 6.54 14.34
CA TYR A 139 8.05 6.63 14.97
C TYR A 139 8.03 7.62 16.15
N ALA A 140 8.69 8.77 16.01
CA ALA A 140 8.84 9.78 17.06
C ALA A 140 9.58 9.30 18.33
N ARG A 141 10.48 8.30 18.22
CA ARG A 141 11.26 7.78 19.35
C ARG A 141 12.66 8.39 19.46
N ASP A 142 13.22 8.80 18.33
CA ASP A 142 14.61 9.24 18.27
C ASP A 142 14.70 10.77 18.30
N LYS A 143 15.73 11.26 19.02
CA LYS A 143 16.13 12.67 18.96
C LYS A 143 16.87 12.95 17.65
N HIS A 144 16.79 14.19 17.19
CA HIS A 144 17.55 14.66 16.04
C HIS A 144 18.03 16.09 16.20
N GLU A 145 19.06 16.44 15.45
CA GLU A 145 19.64 17.78 15.41
C GLU A 145 19.33 18.46 14.07
N LEU A 146 19.09 19.77 14.11
CA LEU A 146 18.86 20.61 12.94
C LEU A 146 20.10 21.48 12.68
N ASN A 147 20.60 21.46 11.45
CA ASN A 147 21.61 22.40 10.98
C ASN A 147 21.05 23.18 9.78
N ILE A 148 21.02 24.51 9.90
CA ILE A 148 20.71 25.43 8.79
C ILE A 148 22.02 26.05 8.32
N GLU A 149 22.35 25.88 7.06
CA GLU A 149 23.61 26.35 6.48
C GLU A 149 23.41 26.82 5.04
N GLU A 150 24.41 27.49 4.47
CA GLU A 150 24.40 27.88 3.07
C GLU A 150 24.74 26.68 2.17
N ASP A 151 23.89 26.42 1.18
CA ASP A 151 24.10 25.43 0.15
C ASP A 151 25.16 25.91 -0.85
N THR A 152 26.40 25.51 -0.60
CA THR A 152 27.56 25.75 -1.47
C THR A 152 27.65 24.77 -2.64
N SER A 153 26.64 23.90 -2.84
CA SER A 153 26.67 22.87 -3.89
C SER A 153 26.73 23.48 -5.31
N ALA A 154 26.23 24.70 -5.50
CA ALA A 154 26.21 25.37 -6.80
C ALA A 154 27.17 26.58 -6.80
N PRO A 155 28.44 26.42 -7.23
CA PRO A 155 29.47 27.47 -7.11
C PRO A 155 29.16 28.75 -7.89
N ASN A 156 28.23 28.71 -8.86
CA ASN A 156 27.89 29.84 -9.74
C ASN A 156 26.51 30.46 -9.44
N HIS A 157 25.87 30.12 -8.32
CA HIS A 157 24.54 30.64 -7.97
C HIS A 157 24.59 31.37 -6.62
N HIS A 158 23.64 32.28 -6.39
CA HIS A 158 23.48 32.93 -5.09
C HIS A 158 23.34 31.86 -3.99
N PRO A 159 24.04 32.03 -2.85
CA PRO A 159 23.95 31.09 -1.74
C PRO A 159 22.48 30.99 -1.29
N ARG A 160 21.99 29.76 -1.18
CA ARG A 160 20.63 29.45 -0.69
C ARG A 160 20.77 28.71 0.61
N GLN A 161 19.87 28.90 1.56
CA GLN A 161 19.87 28.08 2.78
C GLN A 161 19.47 26.63 2.46
N ARG A 162 20.02 25.68 3.20
CA ARG A 162 19.52 24.29 3.31
C ARG A 162 19.36 23.93 4.77
N ALA A 163 18.42 23.04 5.07
CA ALA A 163 18.21 22.50 6.40
C ALA A 163 18.49 21.00 6.40
N THR A 164 19.41 20.54 7.25
CA THR A 164 19.71 19.11 7.42
C THR A 164 19.29 18.63 8.80
N PHE A 165 18.68 17.46 8.85
CA PHE A 165 18.24 16.81 10.07
C PHE A 165 19.05 15.53 10.26
N HIS A 166 19.68 15.38 11.42
CA HIS A 166 20.51 14.21 11.72
C HIS A 166 19.95 13.46 12.93
N SER A 167 19.50 12.23 12.68
CA SER A 167 19.19 11.23 13.71
C SER A 167 20.26 10.13 13.72
N ARG A 168 20.17 9.17 14.64
CA ARG A 168 21.14 8.08 14.81
C ARG A 168 21.40 7.31 13.50
N ASP A 169 20.32 6.91 12.81
CA ASP A 169 20.39 5.98 11.67
C ASP A 169 19.96 6.61 10.34
N LEU A 170 19.51 7.87 10.36
CA LEU A 170 18.96 8.55 9.18
C LEU A 170 19.28 10.04 9.21
N ALA A 171 19.69 10.56 8.05
CA ALA A 171 19.80 11.98 7.79
C ALA A 171 18.79 12.40 6.71
N LEU A 172 18.24 13.61 6.84
CA LEU A 172 17.37 14.25 5.85
C LEU A 172 17.98 15.59 5.44
N ASP A 173 17.86 15.93 4.16
CA ASP A 173 18.32 17.17 3.54
C ASP A 173 17.10 17.86 2.90
N LEU A 174 16.69 19.01 3.45
CA LEU A 174 15.64 19.87 2.91
C LEU A 174 16.29 21.01 2.13
N ARG A 175 15.98 21.07 0.85
CA ARG A 175 16.42 22.13 -0.07
C ARG A 175 15.23 22.76 -0.78
N TYR A 176 15.49 23.88 -1.44
CA TYR A 176 14.49 24.55 -2.25
C TYR A 176 15.04 25.11 -3.56
N VAL A 177 14.16 25.18 -4.56
CA VAL A 177 14.39 25.84 -5.84
C VAL A 177 13.34 26.92 -6.02
N VAL A 178 13.78 28.12 -6.39
CA VAL A 178 12.93 29.27 -6.66
C VAL A 178 12.91 29.55 -8.16
N GLU A 179 11.72 29.79 -8.71
CA GLU A 179 11.47 30.03 -10.12
C GLU A 179 10.39 31.11 -10.27
N SER A 180 10.41 31.81 -11.41
CA SER A 180 9.32 32.69 -11.86
C SER A 180 8.72 32.10 -13.13
N THR A 181 7.41 31.87 -13.16
CA THR A 181 6.68 31.35 -14.31
C THR A 181 6.16 32.44 -15.24
N VAL A 182 6.26 33.71 -14.82
CA VAL A 182 5.89 34.90 -15.59
C VAL A 182 7.12 35.79 -15.74
N ASP A 183 7.28 36.38 -16.93
CA ASP A 183 8.36 37.31 -17.22
C ASP A 183 8.26 38.56 -16.33
N ASN A 184 9.41 39.11 -15.93
CA ASN A 184 9.54 40.30 -15.08
C ASN A 184 9.03 40.18 -13.63
N VAL A 185 8.78 38.97 -13.14
CA VAL A 185 8.50 38.72 -11.71
C VAL A 185 9.79 38.26 -11.02
N ALA A 186 10.18 38.94 -9.93
CA ALA A 186 11.33 38.54 -9.14
C ALA A 186 11.13 37.15 -8.50
N ALA A 187 12.21 36.37 -8.41
CA ALA A 187 12.16 35.08 -7.73
C ALA A 187 11.80 35.28 -6.23
N PRO A 188 11.01 34.37 -5.64
CA PRO A 188 10.62 34.49 -4.25
C PRO A 188 11.82 34.33 -3.31
N VAL A 189 11.76 35.02 -2.16
CA VAL A 189 12.75 34.91 -1.08
C VAL A 189 12.28 33.85 -0.09
N VAL A 190 13.21 32.98 0.33
CA VAL A 190 12.95 31.92 1.31
C VAL A 190 13.96 32.06 2.43
N ASP A 191 13.46 32.30 3.64
CA ASP A 191 14.26 32.37 4.86
C ASP A 191 13.84 31.25 5.83
N LEU A 192 14.74 30.29 6.03
CA LEU A 192 14.57 29.14 6.89
C LEU A 192 14.96 29.51 8.32
N SER A 193 14.02 29.36 9.24
CA SER A 193 14.23 29.59 10.66
C SER A 193 13.98 28.31 11.47
N PRO A 194 14.72 28.06 12.56
CA PRO A 194 14.41 26.96 13.47
C PRO A 194 13.04 27.15 14.13
N LEU A 195 12.29 26.07 14.26
CA LEU A 195 11.00 26.00 14.94
C LEU A 195 11.11 25.01 16.10
N ASP A 196 10.92 25.49 17.32
CA ASP A 196 10.91 24.64 18.51
C ASP A 196 9.49 24.13 18.79
N LEU A 197 9.30 22.81 18.66
CA LEU A 197 8.06 22.10 18.95
C LEU A 197 8.19 21.17 20.17
N SER A 198 9.22 21.36 21.01
CA SER A 198 9.44 20.57 22.23
C SER A 198 8.24 20.60 23.18
N ALA A 199 7.53 21.74 23.26
CA ALA A 199 6.28 21.87 24.02
C ALA A 199 5.14 20.96 23.51
N LYS A 200 5.19 20.55 22.24
CA LYS A 200 4.27 19.56 21.63
C LYS A 200 4.82 18.13 21.69
N GLY A 201 6.00 17.92 22.27
CA GLY A 201 6.63 16.60 22.45
C GLY A 201 7.59 16.19 21.33
N HIS A 202 8.01 17.10 20.45
CA HIS A 202 9.08 16.81 19.49
C HIS A 202 10.43 16.60 20.17
N LEU A 203 11.23 15.69 19.62
CA LEU A 203 12.54 15.30 20.14
C LEU A 203 13.73 15.99 19.44
N GLY A 204 13.45 16.96 18.59
CA GLY A 204 14.43 17.77 17.87
C GLY A 204 13.77 18.99 17.24
N LEU A 205 14.58 19.96 16.81
CA LEU A 205 14.09 21.18 16.17
C LEU A 205 13.51 20.90 14.79
N ALA A 206 12.45 21.62 14.45
CA ALA A 206 11.86 21.68 13.12
C ALA A 206 12.38 22.92 12.38
N VAL A 207 12.00 23.07 11.11
CA VAL A 207 12.27 24.28 10.33
C VAL A 207 10.95 24.90 9.86
N THR A 208 10.87 26.23 9.85
CA THR A 208 9.73 26.97 9.33
C THR A 208 10.16 28.12 8.42
N CYS A 209 9.27 28.50 7.52
CA CYS A 209 9.42 29.64 6.64
C CYS A 209 8.06 30.26 6.36
N ASP A 210 7.95 31.57 6.61
CA ASP A 210 6.80 32.37 6.19
C ASP A 210 7.08 32.95 4.80
N LEU A 211 6.16 32.68 3.88
CA LEU A 211 6.28 33.01 2.46
C LEU A 211 5.15 33.96 2.10
N ASN A 212 5.47 35.06 1.42
CA ASN A 212 4.46 35.91 0.81
C ASN A 212 4.66 35.87 -0.70
N LEU A 213 3.86 35.04 -1.37
CA LEU A 213 4.06 34.74 -2.79
C LEU A 213 3.04 35.48 -3.64
N THR A 214 3.53 36.07 -4.74
CA THR A 214 2.71 36.76 -5.75
C THR A 214 2.56 35.91 -7.00
N GLU A 215 1.58 36.25 -7.83
CA GLU A 215 1.31 35.62 -9.12
C GLU A 215 2.59 35.40 -9.94
N GLY A 216 2.76 34.18 -10.42
CA GLY A 216 3.94 33.78 -11.20
C GLY A 216 5.14 33.33 -10.36
N GLN A 217 5.13 33.48 -9.03
CA GLN A 217 6.20 32.94 -8.19
C GLN A 217 5.99 31.45 -7.90
N CYS A 218 7.09 30.69 -7.98
CA CYS A 218 7.11 29.26 -7.75
C CYS A 218 8.27 28.86 -6.83
N ILE A 219 7.98 27.98 -5.87
CA ILE A 219 8.99 27.36 -5.00
C ILE A 219 8.80 25.84 -5.03
N ALA A 220 9.87 25.10 -5.31
CA ALA A 220 9.89 23.66 -5.13
C ALA A 220 10.75 23.29 -3.93
N PHE A 221 10.12 22.75 -2.89
CA PHE A 221 10.82 22.13 -1.76
C PHE A 221 11.13 20.67 -2.08
N VAL A 222 12.35 20.25 -1.77
CA VAL A 222 12.85 18.89 -1.99
C VAL A 222 13.36 18.36 -0.66
N LEU A 223 12.65 17.40 -0.08
CA LEU A 223 13.11 16.63 1.07
C LEU A 223 13.70 15.32 0.58
N ARG A 224 14.95 15.02 0.94
CA ARG A 224 15.66 13.83 0.45
C ARG A 224 16.55 13.22 1.52
N THR A 225 16.94 11.97 1.32
CA THR A 225 18.11 11.42 2.02
C THR A 225 19.38 11.87 1.30
N PRO A 226 20.40 12.38 2.02
CA PRO A 226 21.65 12.74 1.41
C PRO A 226 22.34 11.49 0.84
N PRO A 227 23.09 11.61 -0.28
CA PRO A 227 23.86 10.49 -0.81
C PRO A 227 24.85 10.00 0.23
N SER A 228 24.93 8.70 0.46
CA SER A 228 25.91 8.14 1.37
C SER A 228 27.32 8.38 0.79
N THR A 229 28.19 9.05 1.54
CA THR A 229 29.62 9.22 1.20
C THR A 229 30.39 7.89 1.14
N THR A 230 29.78 6.80 1.59
CA THR A 230 30.22 5.42 1.40
C THR A 230 29.32 4.75 0.36
N GLY A 231 29.91 4.13 -0.66
CA GLY A 231 29.22 3.42 -1.73
C GLY A 231 28.51 2.13 -1.30
N ASN A 232 27.80 2.16 -0.18
CA ASN A 232 26.88 1.10 0.20
C ASN A 232 25.51 1.44 -0.37
N SER A 233 25.23 0.88 -1.54
CA SER A 233 23.86 0.53 -1.92
C SER A 233 23.14 -0.07 -0.70
N TYR A 234 21.99 0.52 -0.36
CA TYR A 234 21.09 0.11 0.71
C TYR A 234 21.17 -1.39 1.11
N GLY A 235 21.71 -1.66 2.31
CA GLY A 235 21.55 -2.90 3.10
C GLY A 235 22.52 -4.07 2.82
N PRO A 236 23.11 -4.71 3.86
CA PRO A 236 23.94 -5.89 3.72
C PRO A 236 23.02 -7.12 3.64
N ASP A 237 22.70 -7.58 2.42
CA ASP A 237 22.30 -8.97 2.10
C ASP A 237 21.98 -9.09 0.60
N ALA A 238 22.84 -8.54 -0.25
CA ALA A 238 22.90 -8.96 -1.64
C ALA A 238 23.48 -10.37 -1.69
N VAL A 239 22.63 -11.39 -1.57
CA VAL A 239 23.00 -12.79 -1.82
C VAL A 239 23.56 -12.86 -3.23
N VAL A 240 24.87 -13.05 -3.30
CA VAL A 240 25.61 -13.34 -4.52
C VAL A 240 25.08 -14.65 -5.08
N GLY A 241 24.16 -14.55 -6.04
CA GLY A 241 23.81 -15.66 -6.92
C GLY A 241 24.98 -15.95 -7.84
N GLN A 242 25.77 -16.97 -7.50
CA GLN A 242 26.76 -17.57 -8.40
C GLN A 242 26.07 -18.06 -9.67
N HIS A 243 26.22 -17.32 -10.77
CA HIS A 243 26.13 -17.88 -12.11
C HIS A 243 27.44 -17.59 -12.84
N ALA A 244 28.24 -18.65 -12.96
CA ALA A 244 29.41 -18.69 -13.81
C ALA A 244 28.99 -18.60 -15.29
N GLY A 245 29.64 -17.71 -16.04
CA GLY A 245 29.69 -17.78 -17.51
C GLY A 245 29.44 -16.46 -18.25
N ALA A 246 30.49 -15.99 -18.92
CA ALA A 246 30.57 -14.92 -19.93
C ALA A 246 30.60 -13.47 -19.42
N GLY A 247 31.82 -12.92 -19.39
CA GLY A 247 32.12 -11.57 -18.93
C GLY A 247 31.60 -10.46 -19.83
N ILE A 248 31.16 -9.39 -19.17
CA ILE A 248 31.11 -8.04 -19.72
C ILE A 248 31.87 -7.19 -18.71
N VAL A 249 33.04 -6.72 -19.13
CA VAL A 249 33.92 -5.84 -18.37
C VAL A 249 33.15 -4.54 -18.10
N SER A 250 32.94 -4.21 -16.81
CA SER A 250 32.53 -2.87 -16.42
C SER A 250 33.68 -1.92 -16.73
N SER A 251 33.61 -1.24 -17.87
CA SER A 251 34.54 -0.17 -18.20
C SER A 251 34.33 0.99 -17.24
N GLN A 252 35.20 1.08 -16.23
CA GLN A 252 35.50 2.35 -15.57
C GLN A 252 36.06 3.28 -16.66
N VAL A 253 35.30 4.31 -17.02
CA VAL A 253 35.81 5.40 -17.83
C VAL A 253 36.33 6.46 -16.85
N GLU A 254 37.58 6.29 -16.42
CA GLU A 254 38.37 7.43 -15.93
C GLU A 254 38.77 8.27 -17.14
N VAL A 255 38.07 9.38 -17.37
CA VAL A 255 38.58 10.47 -18.21
C VAL A 255 39.08 11.54 -17.26
N THR A 256 40.39 11.51 -17.04
CA THR A 256 41.16 12.57 -16.40
C THR A 256 41.26 13.75 -17.37
N THR A 257 40.48 14.81 -17.12
CA THR A 257 40.79 16.16 -17.62
C THR A 257 40.17 17.19 -16.68
N LEU A 258 41.03 17.87 -15.90
CA LEU A 258 40.75 19.07 -15.09
C LEU A 258 39.54 19.00 -14.11
N GLY A 259 39.79 18.47 -12.91
CA GLY A 259 39.27 19.03 -11.65
C GLY A 259 37.76 19.04 -11.36
N ILE A 260 36.89 18.52 -12.23
CA ILE A 260 35.46 18.36 -11.94
C ILE A 260 35.26 16.95 -11.39
N LYS A 261 35.09 16.81 -10.07
CA LYS A 261 34.52 15.58 -9.50
C LYS A 261 33.15 15.40 -10.16
N THR A 262 32.99 14.37 -10.99
CA THR A 262 31.69 13.97 -11.51
C THR A 262 30.77 13.69 -10.33
N ARG A 263 29.70 14.47 -10.19
CA ARG A 263 28.69 14.25 -9.15
C ARG A 263 28.05 12.89 -9.35
N ALA A 264 27.70 12.23 -8.25
CA ALA A 264 26.90 11.01 -8.32
C ALA A 264 25.59 11.30 -9.05
N VAL A 265 25.14 10.39 -9.91
CA VAL A 265 23.90 10.55 -10.69
C VAL A 265 22.67 10.68 -9.78
N GLU A 266 22.78 10.15 -8.56
CA GLU A 266 21.77 10.24 -7.48
C GLU A 266 21.79 11.57 -6.70
N ASP A 267 22.75 12.47 -6.97
CA ASP A 267 22.82 13.82 -6.42
C ASP A 267 22.95 14.90 -7.52
N PRO A 268 21.94 15.03 -8.40
CA PRO A 268 21.96 16.07 -9.40
C PRO A 268 21.86 17.44 -8.74
N LEU A 269 22.52 18.42 -9.37
CA LEU A 269 22.39 19.82 -8.98
C LEU A 269 20.94 20.27 -9.05
N LEU A 270 20.42 20.80 -7.94
CA LEU A 270 19.10 21.42 -7.91
C LEU A 270 19.05 22.75 -8.68
N THR A 271 20.19 23.25 -9.15
CA THR A 271 20.38 24.64 -9.62
C THR A 271 20.75 24.79 -11.11
N ALA A 272 20.69 23.76 -11.96
CA ALA A 272 20.85 23.93 -13.42
C ALA A 272 20.22 22.79 -14.27
N PRO A 273 19.65 23.07 -15.47
CA PRO A 273 18.98 24.29 -15.92
C PRO A 273 17.59 24.40 -15.23
N GLN A 274 16.79 25.42 -15.54
CA GLN A 274 15.42 25.73 -15.05
C GLN A 274 14.37 24.59 -15.21
N ASP A 275 14.83 23.36 -15.42
CA ASP A 275 14.04 22.22 -15.86
C ASP A 275 14.18 20.99 -14.98
N LEU A 276 15.05 20.88 -13.96
CA LEU A 276 15.17 19.58 -13.25
C LEU A 276 13.87 19.18 -12.57
N VAL A 277 13.32 20.02 -11.67
CA VAL A 277 12.07 19.69 -10.95
C VAL A 277 10.90 19.54 -11.93
N ARG A 278 10.81 20.41 -12.93
CA ARG A 278 9.80 20.34 -14.00
C ARG A 278 9.95 19.07 -14.84
N SER A 279 11.17 18.66 -15.14
CA SER A 279 11.50 17.42 -15.86
C SER A 279 11.11 16.21 -15.03
N LEU A 280 11.48 16.16 -13.74
CA LEU A 280 11.08 15.09 -12.82
C LEU A 280 9.56 14.98 -12.71
N LEU A 281 8.85 16.11 -12.65
CA LEU A 281 7.39 16.12 -12.68
C LEU A 281 6.87 15.54 -14.01
N ASN A 282 7.40 15.99 -15.14
CA ASN A 282 7.00 15.55 -16.46
C ASN A 282 7.28 14.05 -16.69
N THR A 283 8.44 13.55 -16.29
CA THR A 283 8.80 12.12 -16.40
C THR A 283 7.92 11.27 -15.51
N THR A 284 7.66 11.72 -14.28
CA THR A 284 6.74 11.05 -13.33
C THR A 284 5.33 10.94 -13.92
N VAL A 285 4.78 12.04 -14.44
CA VAL A 285 3.45 12.04 -15.08
C VAL A 285 3.43 11.12 -16.29
N LYS A 286 4.44 11.19 -17.16
CA LYS A 286 4.54 10.32 -18.35
C LYS A 286 4.65 8.84 -17.97
N TYR A 287 5.37 8.48 -16.90
CA TYR A 287 5.44 7.11 -16.40
C TYR A 287 4.04 6.57 -16.07
N TRP A 288 3.28 7.30 -15.25
CA TRP A 288 1.95 6.88 -14.84
C TRP A 288 0.97 6.82 -16.01
N GLN A 289 1.01 7.81 -16.90
CA GLN A 289 0.19 7.85 -18.10
C GLN A 289 0.52 6.68 -19.05
N ALA A 290 1.80 6.39 -19.28
CA ALA A 290 2.22 5.25 -20.08
C ALA A 290 1.76 3.93 -19.45
N TRP A 291 1.84 3.81 -18.12
CA TRP A 291 1.39 2.64 -17.41
C TRP A 291 -0.12 2.43 -17.56
N ILE A 292 -0.95 3.45 -17.25
CA ILE A 292 -2.41 3.31 -17.26
C ILE A 292 -3.00 3.13 -18.66
N ARG A 293 -2.36 3.68 -19.70
CA ARG A 293 -2.76 3.51 -21.11
C ARG A 293 -2.77 2.06 -21.59
N ARG A 294 -2.05 1.16 -20.90
CA ARG A 294 -2.03 -0.28 -21.23
C ARG A 294 -3.28 -1.03 -20.74
N SER A 295 -4.15 -0.39 -19.96
CA SER A 295 -5.37 -1.03 -19.47
C SER A 295 -6.28 -1.45 -20.62
N THR A 296 -6.83 -2.67 -20.52
CA THR A 296 -7.79 -3.22 -21.49
C THR A 296 -9.25 -2.90 -21.14
N TYR A 297 -9.52 -2.14 -20.07
CA TYR A 297 -10.86 -1.85 -19.60
C TYR A 297 -11.62 -0.88 -20.51
N GLN A 298 -12.82 -1.29 -20.95
CA GLN A 298 -13.71 -0.52 -21.85
C GLN A 298 -15.09 -0.25 -21.23
N GLY A 299 -15.28 -0.51 -19.93
CA GLY A 299 -16.56 -0.29 -19.26
C GLY A 299 -16.82 1.19 -18.95
N SER A 300 -18.06 1.51 -18.56
CA SER A 300 -18.53 2.87 -18.31
C SER A 300 -17.84 3.58 -17.13
N TRP A 301 -17.27 2.83 -16.19
CA TRP A 301 -16.66 3.36 -14.95
C TRP A 301 -15.14 3.55 -15.06
N LYS A 302 -14.66 3.91 -16.25
CA LYS A 302 -13.23 3.93 -16.59
C LYS A 302 -12.39 4.77 -15.64
N GLU A 303 -12.87 5.95 -15.26
CA GLU A 303 -12.15 6.86 -14.36
C GLU A 303 -11.93 6.25 -12.97
N SER A 304 -13.00 5.73 -12.35
CA SER A 304 -12.93 5.08 -11.04
C SER A 304 -12.03 3.84 -11.08
N VAL A 305 -12.17 2.99 -12.11
CA VAL A 305 -11.34 1.79 -12.29
C VAL A 305 -9.87 2.16 -12.47
N HIS A 306 -9.57 3.17 -13.29
CA HIS A 306 -8.20 3.63 -13.51
C HIS A 306 -7.59 4.23 -12.24
N ARG A 307 -8.38 4.97 -11.46
CA ARG A 307 -7.91 5.56 -10.21
C ARG A 307 -7.55 4.48 -9.19
N SER A 308 -8.41 3.48 -9.02
CA SER A 308 -8.15 2.33 -8.16
C SER A 308 -6.98 1.50 -8.66
N ALA A 309 -6.83 1.29 -9.97
CA ALA A 309 -5.69 0.56 -10.54
C ALA A 309 -4.35 1.26 -10.25
N LEU A 310 -4.30 2.59 -10.36
CA LEU A 310 -3.11 3.37 -10.02
C LEU A 310 -2.78 3.32 -8.52
N ALA A 311 -3.79 3.27 -7.65
CA ALA A 311 -3.59 3.08 -6.21
C ALA A 311 -3.04 1.67 -5.91
N LEU A 312 -3.63 0.62 -6.47
CA LEU A 312 -3.12 -0.75 -6.35
C LEU A 312 -1.68 -0.88 -6.87
N LYS A 313 -1.36 -0.19 -7.97
CA LYS A 313 0.00 -0.16 -8.50
C LYS A 313 0.98 0.50 -7.52
N LEU A 314 0.58 1.53 -6.78
CA LEU A 314 1.44 2.17 -5.77
C LEU A 314 1.85 1.22 -4.66
N LEU A 315 1.00 0.24 -4.33
CA LEU A 315 1.25 -0.73 -3.26
C LEU A 315 2.27 -1.82 -3.65
N ILE A 316 2.72 -1.83 -4.91
CA ILE A 316 3.71 -2.80 -5.39
C ILE A 316 5.11 -2.25 -5.11
N PHE A 317 5.85 -2.94 -4.25
CA PHE A 317 7.26 -2.70 -4.03
C PHE A 317 8.06 -3.24 -5.21
N GLU A 318 8.49 -2.34 -6.10
CA GLU A 318 9.12 -2.69 -7.37
C GLU A 318 10.34 -3.64 -7.27
N PRO A 319 11.25 -3.52 -6.27
CA PRO A 319 12.47 -4.34 -6.22
C PRO A 319 12.23 -5.82 -6.13
N THR A 320 11.24 -6.23 -5.34
CA THR A 320 10.92 -7.64 -5.09
C THR A 320 9.64 -8.05 -5.80
N GLY A 321 8.78 -7.10 -6.16
CA GLY A 321 7.43 -7.36 -6.64
C GLY A 321 6.41 -7.62 -5.53
N ALA A 322 6.79 -7.53 -4.25
CA ALA A 322 5.89 -7.68 -3.12
C ALA A 322 4.77 -6.63 -3.15
N VAL A 323 3.57 -7.00 -2.70
CA VAL A 323 2.41 -6.09 -2.65
C VAL A 323 2.04 -5.85 -1.20
N VAL A 324 2.19 -4.63 -0.71
CA VAL A 324 1.78 -4.30 0.67
C VAL A 324 0.25 -4.21 0.76
N ALA A 325 -0.33 -4.60 1.89
CA ALA A 325 -1.78 -4.49 2.08
C ALA A 325 -2.23 -3.02 2.13
N SER A 326 -1.46 -2.16 2.80
CA SER A 326 -1.67 -0.71 2.84
C SER A 326 -0.36 0.00 3.21
N PRO A 327 -0.09 1.24 2.74
CA PRO A 327 1.12 1.97 3.08
C PRO A 327 1.00 2.67 4.45
N THR A 328 0.11 2.19 5.32
CA THR A 328 -0.25 2.81 6.60
C THR A 328 -0.16 1.77 7.72
N PHE A 329 -0.01 2.25 8.95
CA PHE A 329 0.03 1.43 10.14
C PHE A 329 -0.81 2.07 11.24
N SER A 330 -1.35 1.24 12.13
CA SER A 330 -2.09 1.64 13.34
C SER A 330 -3.28 2.58 13.13
N LEU A 331 -3.84 2.64 11.92
CA LEU A 331 -5.10 3.33 11.71
C LEU A 331 -6.24 2.47 12.25
N PRO A 332 -7.22 3.08 12.95
CA PRO A 332 -8.27 2.33 13.62
C PRO A 332 -9.37 1.87 12.66
N GLU A 333 -9.83 0.63 12.82
CA GLU A 333 -11.07 0.16 12.18
C GLU A 333 -12.30 0.95 12.69
N TYR A 334 -12.27 1.35 13.96
CA TYR A 334 -13.28 2.19 14.63
C TYR A 334 -12.59 3.20 15.55
N ILE A 335 -13.00 4.47 15.51
CA ILE A 335 -12.37 5.53 16.31
C ILE A 335 -12.54 5.23 17.82
N GLY A 336 -11.43 5.14 18.55
CA GLY A 336 -11.39 4.74 19.96
C GLY A 336 -11.30 3.23 20.18
N GLY A 337 -11.34 2.43 19.09
CA GLY A 337 -11.20 0.98 19.13
C GLY A 337 -9.75 0.50 19.27
N THR A 338 -9.61 -0.79 19.55
CA THR A 338 -8.33 -1.48 19.77
C THR A 338 -7.81 -2.22 18.52
N ARG A 339 -8.61 -2.27 17.44
CA ARG A 339 -8.28 -2.92 16.16
C ARG A 339 -7.46 -1.98 15.27
N ASN A 340 -6.19 -1.81 15.64
CA ASN A 340 -5.23 -0.92 14.99
C ASN A 340 -3.97 -1.74 14.64
N TRP A 341 -3.74 -1.97 13.34
CA TRP A 341 -2.72 -2.92 12.85
C TRP A 341 -1.73 -2.27 11.89
N ASP A 342 -0.52 -2.83 11.79
CA ASP A 342 0.43 -2.48 10.73
C ASP A 342 0.10 -3.28 9.46
N TYR A 343 -0.16 -2.60 8.36
CA TYR A 343 -0.52 -3.20 7.07
C TYR A 343 0.58 -3.07 6.01
N ARG A 344 1.79 -2.63 6.40
CA ARG A 344 2.91 -2.38 5.49
C ARG A 344 3.67 -3.65 5.07
N ALA A 345 3.13 -4.83 5.37
CA ALA A 345 3.64 -6.13 4.96
C ALA A 345 2.85 -6.72 3.78
N SER A 346 3.40 -7.77 3.15
CA SER A 346 2.80 -8.46 2.01
C SER A 346 1.99 -9.67 2.46
N TRP A 347 0.68 -9.53 2.55
CA TRP A 347 -0.25 -10.65 2.76
C TRP A 347 -0.48 -11.42 1.47
N ILE A 348 -0.42 -12.76 1.54
CA ILE A 348 -0.66 -13.61 0.37
C ILE A 348 -2.05 -13.36 -0.23
N ARG A 349 -3.07 -13.26 0.63
CA ARG A 349 -4.46 -13.03 0.23
C ARG A 349 -4.64 -11.69 -0.49
N ASP A 350 -4.27 -10.60 0.16
CA ASP A 350 -4.44 -9.22 -0.32
C ASP A 350 -3.69 -9.00 -1.64
N SER A 351 -2.47 -9.56 -1.72
CA SER A 351 -1.68 -9.56 -2.94
C SER A 351 -2.38 -10.35 -4.06
N SER A 352 -2.98 -11.51 -3.75
CA SER A 352 -3.69 -12.33 -4.74
C SER A 352 -4.90 -11.61 -5.33
N PHE A 353 -5.69 -10.90 -4.51
CA PHE A 353 -6.78 -10.06 -5.01
C PHE A 353 -6.29 -8.87 -5.85
N THR A 354 -5.20 -8.23 -5.42
CA THR A 354 -4.58 -7.13 -6.19
C THR A 354 -4.14 -7.62 -7.57
N LEU A 355 -3.49 -8.77 -7.64
CA LEU A 355 -3.02 -9.35 -8.90
C LEU A 355 -4.15 -9.85 -9.78
N TYR A 356 -5.20 -10.41 -9.19
CA TYR A 356 -6.42 -10.74 -9.90
C TYR A 356 -6.97 -9.50 -10.64
N ALA A 357 -7.10 -8.38 -9.94
CA ALA A 357 -7.57 -7.13 -10.51
C ALA A 357 -6.64 -6.62 -11.63
N LEU A 358 -5.33 -6.62 -11.40
CA LEU A 358 -4.34 -6.16 -12.37
C LEU A 358 -4.31 -7.02 -13.64
N LEU A 359 -4.35 -8.35 -13.50
CA LEU A 359 -4.43 -9.28 -14.63
C LEU A 359 -5.70 -9.07 -15.46
N ARG A 360 -6.85 -8.81 -14.82
CA ARG A 360 -8.12 -8.48 -15.50
C ARG A 360 -8.05 -7.19 -16.31
N LEU A 361 -7.22 -6.24 -15.86
CA LEU A 361 -6.96 -4.98 -16.57
C LEU A 361 -5.86 -5.11 -17.64
N GLY A 362 -5.27 -6.30 -17.81
CA GLY A 362 -4.22 -6.57 -18.82
C GLY A 362 -2.79 -6.37 -18.33
N TYR A 363 -2.57 -6.13 -17.03
CA TYR A 363 -1.24 -5.97 -16.46
C TYR A 363 -0.62 -7.31 -16.08
N THR A 364 0.33 -7.77 -16.89
CA THR A 364 0.99 -9.08 -16.69
C THR A 364 2.37 -8.95 -16.06
N HIS A 365 3.07 -7.82 -16.24
CA HIS A 365 4.43 -7.64 -15.74
C HIS A 365 4.49 -7.68 -14.22
N GLU A 366 3.66 -6.88 -13.56
CA GLU A 366 3.50 -6.80 -12.11
C GLU A 366 3.15 -8.17 -11.50
N ALA A 367 2.23 -8.89 -12.15
CA ALA A 367 1.84 -10.23 -11.73
C ALA A 367 3.00 -11.21 -11.82
N ASN A 368 3.82 -11.16 -12.88
CA ASN A 368 5.00 -12.02 -12.98
C ASN A 368 6.04 -11.71 -11.89
N SER A 369 6.30 -10.42 -11.59
CA SER A 369 7.24 -10.05 -10.53
C SER A 369 6.82 -10.58 -9.16
N TYR A 370 5.53 -10.49 -8.81
CA TYR A 370 5.04 -11.09 -7.58
C TYR A 370 5.07 -12.62 -7.59
N MET A 371 4.83 -13.25 -8.75
CA MET A 371 4.98 -14.70 -8.86
C MET A 371 6.41 -15.14 -8.52
N ASP A 372 7.41 -14.41 -9.01
CA ASP A 372 8.82 -14.68 -8.69
C ASP A 372 9.08 -14.53 -7.18
N PHE A 373 8.54 -13.47 -6.54
CA PHE A 373 8.59 -13.28 -5.08
C PHE A 373 8.02 -14.48 -4.31
N ILE A 374 6.82 -14.93 -4.68
CA ILE A 374 6.15 -16.08 -4.05
C ILE A 374 6.88 -17.40 -4.30
N PHE A 375 7.37 -17.63 -5.51
CA PHE A 375 8.09 -18.88 -5.82
C PHE A 375 9.37 -19.02 -5.02
N GLU A 376 10.01 -17.90 -4.66
CA GLU A 376 11.14 -17.92 -3.74
C GLU A 376 10.71 -18.37 -2.33
N ARG A 377 9.58 -17.88 -1.82
CA ARG A 377 9.05 -18.30 -0.50
C ARG A 377 8.56 -19.74 -0.48
N LEU A 378 8.03 -20.25 -1.60
CA LEU A 378 7.69 -21.67 -1.75
C LEU A 378 8.90 -22.62 -1.66
N ARG A 379 10.13 -22.12 -1.88
CA ARG A 379 11.38 -22.89 -1.66
C ARG A 379 11.83 -22.83 -0.20
N ASN A 380 11.57 -21.72 0.48
CA ASN A 380 11.94 -21.49 1.88
C ASN A 380 10.70 -21.58 2.80
N LYS A 381 10.08 -22.76 2.82
CA LYS A 381 8.92 -23.05 3.67
C LYS A 381 9.32 -23.12 5.15
N ASN A 382 8.32 -23.09 6.02
CA ASN A 382 8.53 -23.38 7.43
C ASN A 382 8.91 -24.85 7.65
N PRO A 383 9.51 -25.21 8.80
CA PRO A 383 9.93 -26.60 9.08
C PRO A 383 8.81 -27.64 8.99
N ASP A 384 7.58 -27.22 9.29
CA ASP A 384 6.33 -27.99 9.17
C ASP A 384 5.80 -28.10 7.72
N GLY A 385 6.45 -27.43 6.76
CA GLY A 385 6.02 -27.38 5.37
C GLY A 385 4.91 -26.34 5.08
N SER A 386 4.52 -25.53 6.06
CA SER A 386 3.55 -24.44 5.88
C SER A 386 4.18 -23.20 5.25
N LEU A 387 3.32 -22.30 4.78
CA LEU A 387 3.69 -20.93 4.41
C LEU A 387 3.21 -19.99 5.50
N GLN A 388 3.92 -18.87 5.63
CA GLN A 388 3.46 -17.77 6.46
C GLN A 388 2.36 -17.01 5.73
N ILE A 389 1.41 -16.45 6.49
CA ILE A 389 0.28 -15.71 5.89
C ILE A 389 0.72 -14.39 5.25
N MET A 390 1.79 -13.81 5.80
CA MET A 390 2.36 -12.54 5.38
C MET A 390 3.89 -12.56 5.50
N TYR A 391 4.53 -11.68 4.73
CA TYR A 391 5.99 -11.53 4.71
C TYR A 391 6.36 -10.04 4.70
N THR A 392 7.57 -9.70 5.14
CA THR A 392 8.11 -8.35 4.89
C THR A 392 8.21 -8.10 3.38
N ILE A 393 8.35 -6.85 2.94
CA ILE A 393 8.52 -6.53 1.51
C ILE A 393 9.80 -7.14 0.90
N HIS A 394 10.74 -7.53 1.77
CA HIS A 394 11.99 -8.21 1.42
C HIS A 394 11.88 -9.76 1.48
N GLY A 395 10.72 -10.29 1.91
CA GLY A 395 10.48 -11.73 2.01
C GLY A 395 10.92 -12.35 3.35
N GLY A 396 11.25 -11.52 4.33
CA GLY A 396 11.53 -11.94 5.70
C GLY A 396 10.27 -12.44 6.41
N LYS A 397 10.48 -13.29 7.42
CA LYS A 397 9.43 -13.93 8.23
C LYS A 397 9.21 -13.25 9.58
N GLU A 398 10.17 -12.43 10.00
CA GLU A 398 10.16 -11.76 11.30
C GLU A 398 9.32 -10.48 11.22
N LEU A 399 8.18 -10.48 11.92
CA LEU A 399 7.21 -9.39 11.97
C LEU A 399 6.73 -9.18 13.41
N GLU A 400 7.68 -9.02 14.33
CA GLU A 400 7.40 -8.83 15.76
C GLU A 400 6.40 -7.68 15.98
N GLU A 401 5.30 -7.97 16.68
CA GLU A 401 4.30 -6.97 17.04
C GLU A 401 4.78 -6.18 18.26
N ILE A 402 5.03 -4.88 18.05
CA ILE A 402 5.50 -3.97 19.10
C ILE A 402 4.46 -2.87 19.31
N GLU A 403 4.03 -2.68 20.55
CA GLU A 403 3.17 -1.58 20.94
C GLU A 403 3.98 -0.30 21.23
N LEU A 404 3.60 0.80 20.57
CA LEU A 404 4.16 2.14 20.73
C LEU A 404 3.32 2.94 21.72
N THR A 405 3.62 2.81 23.01
CA THR A 405 2.84 3.43 24.10
C THR A 405 2.95 4.96 24.18
N HIS A 406 3.97 5.55 23.54
CA HIS A 406 4.24 6.99 23.59
C HIS A 406 3.38 7.80 22.62
N LEU A 407 2.77 7.17 21.60
CA LEU A 407 1.88 7.81 20.63
C LEU A 407 0.42 7.72 21.11
N ASP A 408 -0.36 8.75 20.84
CA ASP A 408 -1.76 8.78 21.26
C ASP A 408 -2.69 7.94 20.37
N GLY A 409 -2.28 7.66 19.14
CA GLY A 409 -3.09 6.96 18.14
C GLY A 409 -4.17 7.87 17.53
N HIS A 410 -4.64 7.54 16.31
CA HIS A 410 -5.53 8.43 15.56
C HIS A 410 -6.78 8.74 16.38
N LYS A 411 -7.00 10.00 16.74
CA LYS A 411 -8.09 10.45 17.63
C LYS A 411 -8.16 9.68 18.96
N GLY A 412 -7.01 9.32 19.53
CA GLY A 412 -6.91 8.59 20.80
C GLY A 412 -7.14 7.08 20.70
N SER A 413 -7.19 6.53 19.48
CA SER A 413 -7.40 5.09 19.27
C SER A 413 -6.12 4.31 19.63
N LYS A 414 -6.17 3.59 20.75
CA LYS A 414 -5.05 2.79 21.27
C LYS A 414 -5.38 1.30 21.23
N PRO A 415 -4.38 0.42 21.09
CA PRO A 415 -2.94 0.73 21.05
C PRO A 415 -2.45 1.09 19.64
N VAL A 416 -1.25 1.66 19.56
CA VAL A 416 -0.51 1.89 18.31
C VAL A 416 0.49 0.74 18.16
N ARG A 417 0.39 -0.05 17.09
CA ARG A 417 1.22 -1.23 16.83
C ARG A 417 2.04 -1.10 15.55
N ILE A 418 3.28 -1.59 15.61
CA ILE A 418 4.12 -1.85 14.43
C ILE A 418 4.40 -3.35 14.34
N GLY A 419 4.62 -3.85 13.13
CA GLY A 419 4.64 -5.29 12.90
C GLY A 419 3.25 -5.92 13.08
N ASN A 420 3.17 -7.25 13.06
CA ASN A 420 1.88 -7.91 13.08
C ASN A 420 1.94 -9.32 13.68
N GLY A 421 1.23 -9.52 14.79
CA GLY A 421 1.20 -10.78 15.53
C GLY A 421 0.47 -11.92 14.82
N ALA A 422 -0.26 -11.63 13.74
CA ALA A 422 -0.87 -12.67 12.92
C ALA A 422 0.16 -13.41 12.05
N ALA A 423 1.42 -12.97 12.02
CA ALA A 423 2.51 -13.63 11.31
C ALA A 423 2.60 -15.15 11.58
N ASP A 424 2.36 -15.59 12.81
CA ASP A 424 2.43 -17.01 13.22
C ASP A 424 1.10 -17.77 13.06
N HIS A 425 0.05 -17.10 12.56
CA HIS A 425 -1.26 -17.73 12.39
C HIS A 425 -1.23 -18.77 11.26
N ILE A 426 -1.94 -19.87 11.50
CA ILE A 426 -2.20 -20.87 10.45
C ILE A 426 -3.55 -20.53 9.82
N GLN A 427 -3.50 -20.09 8.57
CA GLN A 427 -4.66 -19.86 7.71
C GLN A 427 -4.59 -20.83 6.54
N LEU A 428 -5.61 -21.66 6.40
CA LEU A 428 -5.64 -22.64 5.31
C LEU A 428 -6.21 -22.04 4.02
N ASP A 429 -7.03 -20.98 4.13
CA ASP A 429 -7.58 -20.26 3.00
C ASP A 429 -6.49 -19.76 2.05
N ILE A 430 -5.36 -19.24 2.56
CA ILE A 430 -4.27 -18.63 1.77
C ILE A 430 -3.81 -19.49 0.59
N TYR A 431 -3.86 -20.82 0.73
CA TYR A 431 -3.45 -21.75 -0.32
C TYR A 431 -4.43 -21.72 -1.50
N GLY A 432 -5.72 -21.50 -1.21
CA GLY A 432 -6.78 -21.19 -2.15
C GLY A 432 -6.47 -19.97 -3.01
N GLU A 433 -6.24 -18.81 -2.38
CA GLU A 433 -5.93 -17.57 -3.11
C GLU A 433 -4.60 -17.67 -3.86
N LEU A 434 -3.57 -18.27 -3.23
CA LEU A 434 -2.26 -18.47 -3.83
C LEU A 434 -2.33 -19.27 -5.13
N MET A 435 -3.08 -20.38 -5.10
CA MET A 435 -3.23 -21.24 -6.28
C MET A 435 -4.06 -20.59 -7.39
N ASP A 436 -5.07 -19.78 -7.03
CA ASP A 436 -5.78 -18.98 -8.02
C ASP A 436 -4.83 -17.99 -8.71
N CYS A 437 -4.01 -17.32 -7.91
CA CYS A 437 -2.99 -16.40 -8.38
C CYS A 437 -2.01 -17.09 -9.34
N ILE A 438 -1.43 -18.24 -8.95
CA ILE A 438 -0.49 -19.03 -9.78
C ILE A 438 -1.15 -19.44 -11.10
N TYR A 439 -2.38 -19.93 -11.04
CA TYR A 439 -3.10 -20.33 -12.25
C TYR A 439 -3.31 -19.16 -13.21
N LEU A 440 -3.73 -18.00 -12.69
CA LEU A 440 -4.00 -16.82 -13.51
C LEU A 440 -2.70 -16.26 -14.09
N GLY A 441 -1.64 -16.21 -13.29
CA GLY A 441 -0.29 -15.88 -13.76
C GLY A 441 0.15 -16.79 -14.89
N GLN A 442 -0.12 -18.10 -14.82
CA GLN A 442 0.22 -19.03 -15.89
C GLN A 442 -0.69 -18.93 -17.14
N LYS A 443 -1.95 -18.51 -16.98
CA LYS A 443 -2.89 -18.38 -18.08
C LYS A 443 -2.64 -17.10 -18.90
N PHE A 444 -2.26 -16.01 -18.25
CA PHE A 444 -2.16 -14.68 -18.86
C PHE A 444 -0.73 -14.12 -18.87
N GLY A 445 0.14 -14.58 -17.98
CA GLY A 445 1.54 -14.17 -17.88
C GLY A 445 2.50 -15.13 -18.58
N LYS A 446 3.74 -15.18 -18.09
CA LYS A 446 4.78 -16.04 -18.66
C LYS A 446 4.51 -17.51 -18.30
N PRO A 447 4.73 -18.46 -19.22
CA PRO A 447 4.71 -19.87 -18.87
C PRO A 447 5.71 -20.17 -17.75
N LEU A 448 5.28 -20.88 -16.72
CA LEU A 448 6.18 -21.34 -15.65
C LEU A 448 7.26 -22.24 -16.26
N VAL A 449 8.53 -21.82 -16.12
CA VAL A 449 9.70 -22.56 -16.63
C VAL A 449 10.04 -23.74 -15.71
N ARG A 450 9.62 -23.67 -14.44
CA ARG A 450 9.87 -24.69 -13.42
C ARG A 450 8.55 -25.25 -12.91
N THR A 451 8.50 -26.57 -12.76
CA THR A 451 7.39 -27.29 -12.14
C THR A 451 7.13 -26.68 -10.77
N VAL A 452 5.95 -26.08 -10.56
CA VAL A 452 5.44 -25.94 -9.19
C VAL A 452 5.35 -27.37 -8.67
N PRO A 453 6.06 -27.74 -7.59
CA PRO A 453 5.92 -29.09 -7.05
C PRO A 453 4.54 -29.21 -6.42
N LEU A 454 3.54 -29.51 -7.27
CA LEU A 454 2.19 -29.94 -6.91
C LEU A 454 2.21 -31.11 -5.91
N GLN A 455 3.35 -31.80 -5.85
CA GLN A 455 3.63 -32.93 -4.99
C GLN A 455 3.82 -32.58 -3.50
N ARG A 456 3.84 -31.30 -3.10
CA ARG A 456 4.12 -30.84 -1.72
C ARG A 456 3.12 -29.81 -1.18
N PHE A 457 1.84 -29.92 -1.55
CA PHE A 457 0.81 -29.03 -1.00
C PHE A 457 0.29 -29.58 0.32
N PHE A 458 0.76 -28.94 1.40
CA PHE A 458 0.27 -28.99 2.78
C PHE A 458 -1.26 -29.21 2.88
N VAL A 459 -2.02 -28.59 1.98
CA VAL A 459 -3.48 -28.70 1.87
C VAL A 459 -4.03 -30.13 1.93
N VAL A 460 -3.49 -31.09 1.17
CA VAL A 460 -4.08 -32.46 1.12
C VAL A 460 -3.81 -33.25 2.41
N GLU A 461 -2.80 -32.85 3.17
CA GLU A 461 -2.44 -33.46 4.46
C GLU A 461 -3.16 -32.77 5.62
N HIS A 462 -3.47 -31.48 5.48
CA HIS A 462 -3.97 -30.63 6.57
C HIS A 462 -5.40 -30.08 6.35
N TYR A 463 -6.12 -30.53 5.32
CA TYR A 463 -7.48 -30.02 5.05
C TYR A 463 -8.50 -30.32 6.16
N GLN A 464 -8.22 -31.29 7.02
CA GLN A 464 -9.05 -31.62 8.18
C GLN A 464 -8.69 -30.79 9.42
N ASP A 465 -7.64 -29.97 9.37
CA ASP A 465 -7.18 -29.22 10.54
C ASP A 465 -8.02 -27.94 10.74
N PRO A 466 -8.17 -27.46 11.98
CA PRO A 466 -8.79 -26.17 12.26
C PRO A 466 -7.80 -25.02 11.99
N ASP A 467 -8.34 -23.86 11.61
CA ASP A 467 -7.57 -22.67 11.21
C ASP A 467 -8.17 -21.38 11.80
N LEU A 468 -7.65 -20.21 11.41
CA LEU A 468 -8.07 -18.89 11.92
C LEU A 468 -8.85 -18.03 10.92
N SER A 469 -9.20 -18.59 9.75
CA SER A 469 -9.98 -17.96 8.69
C SER A 469 -9.41 -16.65 8.12
N ILE A 470 -10.13 -16.10 7.14
CA ILE A 470 -9.86 -14.80 6.52
C ILE A 470 -9.83 -13.65 7.54
N TRP A 471 -10.54 -13.78 8.66
CA TRP A 471 -10.62 -12.73 9.68
C TRP A 471 -9.51 -12.75 10.73
N GLU A 472 -8.55 -13.68 10.65
CA GLU A 472 -7.39 -13.73 11.56
C GLU A 472 -7.80 -13.76 13.04
N VAL A 473 -8.85 -14.54 13.35
CA VAL A 473 -9.43 -14.62 14.69
C VAL A 473 -8.32 -14.96 15.71
N ARG A 474 -8.16 -14.15 16.77
CA ARG A 474 -7.08 -14.34 17.77
C ARG A 474 -7.44 -15.35 18.87
N ASN A 475 -8.68 -15.84 18.88
CA ASN A 475 -9.20 -16.74 19.89
C ASN A 475 -8.90 -18.23 19.58
N LYS A 476 -9.88 -18.96 19.04
CA LYS A 476 -9.81 -20.42 18.86
C LYS A 476 -9.73 -20.79 17.39
N LYS A 477 -8.84 -21.75 17.09
CA LYS A 477 -8.83 -22.46 15.80
C LYS A 477 -10.13 -23.26 15.66
N ARG A 478 -10.77 -23.14 14.50
CA ARG A 478 -12.05 -23.80 14.18
C ARG A 478 -12.08 -24.28 12.74
N HIS A 479 -13.09 -25.07 12.37
CA HIS A 479 -13.34 -25.39 10.97
C HIS A 479 -14.20 -24.30 10.32
N PHE A 480 -13.57 -23.19 9.94
CA PHE A 480 -14.26 -22.07 9.33
C PHE A 480 -14.77 -22.40 7.93
N THR A 481 -16.04 -22.06 7.67
CA THR A 481 -16.73 -22.37 6.41
C THR A 481 -16.01 -21.73 5.22
N TYR A 482 -15.59 -20.47 5.33
CA TYR A 482 -14.82 -19.78 4.29
C TYR A 482 -13.54 -20.54 3.93
N SER A 483 -12.75 -20.91 4.94
CA SER A 483 -11.47 -21.60 4.72
C SER A 483 -11.67 -22.94 4.03
N LYS A 484 -12.68 -23.72 4.44
CA LYS A 484 -12.98 -25.01 3.80
C LYS A 484 -13.44 -24.83 2.35
N ILE A 485 -14.25 -23.80 2.06
CA ILE A 485 -14.61 -23.44 0.68
C ILE A 485 -13.36 -23.10 -0.14
N MET A 486 -12.43 -22.34 0.44
CA MET A 486 -11.14 -21.97 -0.15
C MET A 486 -10.12 -23.12 -0.19
N LEU A 487 -10.44 -24.32 0.31
CA LEU A 487 -9.68 -25.54 0.03
C LEU A 487 -10.32 -26.40 -1.07
N TRP A 488 -11.64 -26.28 -1.28
CA TRP A 488 -12.47 -27.32 -1.88
C TRP A 488 -12.34 -27.59 -3.40
N TYR A 489 -12.26 -26.59 -4.29
CA TYR A 489 -12.96 -26.64 -5.61
C TYR A 489 -12.77 -27.84 -6.59
N VAL A 490 -13.77 -27.98 -7.48
CA VAL A 490 -14.19 -29.07 -8.38
C VAL A 490 -14.24 -28.70 -9.89
N HIS A 491 -14.04 -29.73 -10.71
CA HIS A 491 -14.21 -29.86 -12.16
C HIS A 491 -15.62 -29.49 -12.70
N ASN A 492 -15.71 -28.63 -13.72
CA ASN A 492 -16.89 -28.59 -14.60
C ASN A 492 -16.46 -28.54 -16.08
N PRO A 493 -16.73 -29.58 -16.88
CA PRO A 493 -16.51 -29.56 -18.31
C PRO A 493 -17.74 -28.92 -18.97
N ARG A 494 -17.68 -27.61 -19.24
CA ARG A 494 -18.57 -27.02 -20.26
C ARG A 494 -17.74 -26.64 -21.49
N PRO A 495 -17.92 -27.35 -22.63
CA PRO A 495 -17.27 -26.99 -23.90
C PRO A 495 -17.85 -25.74 -24.58
N HIS A 496 -18.94 -25.14 -24.11
CA HIS A 496 -19.66 -24.10 -24.84
C HIS A 496 -20.20 -22.95 -23.98
N ALA A 497 -19.33 -22.12 -23.42
CA ALA A 497 -19.71 -20.76 -23.04
C ALA A 497 -18.90 -19.76 -23.88
N LEU A 498 -19.48 -19.39 -25.02
CA LEU A 498 -19.06 -18.30 -25.92
C LEU A 498 -19.26 -16.92 -25.25
N SER A 499 -18.64 -16.69 -24.10
CA SER A 499 -18.53 -15.36 -23.51
C SER A 499 -17.10 -15.14 -23.05
N VAL A 500 -16.38 -14.33 -23.83
CA VAL A 500 -14.98 -13.94 -23.61
C VAL A 500 -14.82 -13.03 -22.38
N ASN A 501 -15.87 -12.80 -21.58
CA ASN A 501 -15.89 -11.80 -20.51
C ASN A 501 -16.31 -12.30 -19.12
N SER A 502 -16.52 -13.61 -18.92
CA SER A 502 -16.90 -14.16 -17.61
C SER A 502 -15.70 -14.76 -16.88
N TYR A 503 -14.90 -13.93 -16.21
CA TYR A 503 -13.75 -14.37 -15.39
C TYR A 503 -14.05 -14.17 -13.90
N HIS A 504 -13.79 -15.16 -13.07
CA HIS A 504 -14.07 -15.20 -11.62
C HIS A 504 -13.03 -16.10 -10.92
N PRO A 505 -12.67 -15.83 -9.65
CA PRO A 505 -11.60 -16.52 -8.91
C PRO A 505 -11.93 -18.00 -8.65
N ARG A 506 -10.95 -18.93 -8.70
CA ARG A 506 -11.17 -20.39 -8.47
C ARG A 506 -9.99 -21.07 -7.75
N VAL A 507 -10.31 -22.08 -6.93
CA VAL A 507 -9.60 -22.50 -5.69
C VAL A 507 -8.56 -23.65 -5.86
N ALA A 508 -7.70 -23.84 -4.84
CA ALA A 508 -6.46 -24.63 -4.79
C ALA A 508 -6.42 -26.04 -5.40
N ILE A 509 -7.24 -26.99 -4.91
CA ILE A 509 -7.11 -28.41 -5.27
C ILE A 509 -7.42 -28.64 -6.76
N ASP A 510 -8.51 -28.06 -7.30
CA ASP A 510 -8.83 -28.12 -8.72
C ASP A 510 -7.88 -27.32 -9.60
N ARG A 511 -7.41 -26.13 -9.16
CA ARG A 511 -6.39 -25.38 -9.91
C ARG A 511 -5.14 -26.23 -10.11
N GLY A 512 -4.69 -26.93 -9.07
CA GLY A 512 -3.55 -27.84 -9.15
C GLY A 512 -3.77 -28.97 -10.16
N LEU A 513 -4.93 -29.64 -10.10
CA LEU A 513 -5.29 -30.71 -11.05
C LEU A 513 -5.40 -30.20 -12.49
N ARG A 514 -6.03 -29.04 -12.74
CA ARG A 514 -6.14 -28.44 -14.08
C ARG A 514 -4.80 -27.98 -14.61
N LEU A 515 -3.93 -27.48 -13.73
CA LEU A 515 -2.57 -27.11 -14.11
C LEU A 515 -1.81 -28.34 -14.58
N ALA A 516 -1.93 -29.44 -13.83
CA ALA A 516 -1.35 -30.72 -14.20
C ALA A 516 -1.90 -31.22 -15.54
N ASP A 517 -3.23 -31.23 -15.72
CA ASP A 517 -3.85 -31.72 -16.96
C ASP A 517 -3.50 -30.83 -18.17
N LYS A 518 -3.59 -29.51 -18.04
CA LYS A 518 -3.37 -28.57 -19.16
C LYS A 518 -1.91 -28.53 -19.63
N ARG A 519 -0.96 -28.90 -18.77
CA ARG A 519 0.48 -28.82 -19.04
C ARG A 519 1.17 -30.18 -18.98
N SER A 520 0.40 -31.26 -18.85
CA SER A 520 0.90 -32.62 -18.70
C SER A 520 1.93 -32.75 -17.57
N LEU A 521 1.73 -32.03 -16.45
CA LEU A 521 2.64 -32.11 -15.29
C LEU A 521 2.30 -33.35 -14.45
N PRO A 522 3.30 -33.98 -13.80
CA PRO A 522 3.05 -35.11 -12.93
C PRO A 522 2.27 -34.70 -11.66
N CYS A 523 1.14 -35.35 -11.43
CA CYS A 523 0.31 -35.21 -10.22
C CYS A 523 0.32 -36.53 -9.43
N PRO A 524 1.33 -36.80 -8.58
CA PRO A 524 1.35 -37.98 -7.74
C PRO A 524 0.16 -37.95 -6.77
N ASN A 525 -0.38 -39.11 -6.43
CA ASN A 525 -1.52 -39.26 -5.51
C ASN A 525 -2.80 -38.53 -5.95
N ARG A 526 -3.07 -38.40 -7.26
CA ARG A 526 -4.29 -37.78 -7.81
C ARG A 526 -5.58 -38.27 -7.14
N SER A 527 -5.67 -39.55 -6.78
CA SER A 527 -6.81 -40.12 -6.06
C SER A 527 -7.03 -39.49 -4.69
N ARG A 528 -5.97 -39.19 -3.93
CA ARG A 528 -6.07 -38.49 -2.63
C ARG A 528 -6.61 -37.07 -2.79
N TRP A 529 -6.21 -36.36 -3.85
CA TRP A 529 -6.73 -35.02 -4.15
C TRP A 529 -8.23 -35.04 -4.44
N LEU A 530 -8.69 -36.01 -5.25
CA LEU A 530 -10.11 -36.20 -5.53
C LEU A 530 -10.90 -36.59 -4.27
N THR A 531 -10.34 -37.46 -3.44
CA THR A 531 -10.98 -37.89 -2.18
C THR A 531 -11.12 -36.73 -1.19
N ALA A 532 -10.05 -35.95 -0.99
CA ALA A 532 -10.07 -34.78 -0.11
C ALA A 532 -11.10 -33.74 -0.59
N ARG A 533 -11.13 -33.47 -1.90
CA ARG A 533 -12.13 -32.61 -2.55
C ARG A 533 -13.56 -33.04 -2.25
N ASP A 534 -13.88 -34.31 -2.47
CA ASP A 534 -15.24 -34.81 -2.26
C ASP A 534 -15.63 -34.80 -0.78
N THR A 535 -14.67 -35.13 0.10
CA THR A 535 -14.88 -35.08 1.56
C THR A 535 -15.18 -33.66 2.04
N ILE A 536 -14.42 -32.66 1.59
CA ILE A 536 -14.64 -31.26 1.96
C ILE A 536 -16.02 -30.78 1.47
N TYR A 537 -16.48 -31.21 0.29
CA TYR A 537 -17.81 -30.84 -0.22
C TYR A 537 -18.91 -31.27 0.74
N GLU A 538 -18.91 -32.56 1.06
CA GLU A 538 -19.92 -33.20 1.89
C GLU A 538 -19.87 -32.62 3.30
N ASP A 539 -18.66 -32.38 3.82
CA ASP A 539 -18.47 -31.73 5.11
C ASP A 539 -19.06 -30.31 5.14
N ILE A 540 -18.84 -29.47 4.13
CA ILE A 540 -19.45 -28.13 4.09
C ILE A 540 -20.97 -28.26 4.02
N MET A 541 -21.49 -29.12 3.14
CA MET A 541 -22.93 -29.26 2.93
C MET A 541 -23.67 -29.80 4.16
N HIS A 542 -23.03 -30.67 4.96
CA HIS A 542 -23.64 -31.28 6.13
C HIS A 542 -23.29 -30.57 7.45
N LYS A 543 -22.05 -30.09 7.60
CA LYS A 543 -21.55 -29.53 8.86
C LYS A 543 -21.71 -28.02 8.94
N ALA A 544 -21.52 -27.26 7.85
CA ALA A 544 -21.70 -25.80 7.89
C ALA A 544 -23.16 -25.34 7.74
N TRP A 545 -24.04 -26.18 7.21
CA TRP A 545 -25.44 -25.84 7.02
C TRP A 545 -26.23 -25.87 8.34
N ASN A 546 -26.93 -24.78 8.63
CA ASN A 546 -27.85 -24.68 9.75
C ASN A 546 -29.27 -25.05 9.31
N ASN A 547 -29.80 -26.17 9.83
CA ASN A 547 -31.13 -26.65 9.48
C ASN A 547 -32.27 -25.79 10.05
N GLU A 548 -32.06 -25.19 11.23
CA GLU A 548 -33.06 -24.35 11.89
C GLU A 548 -33.10 -22.95 11.27
N GLY A 549 -31.94 -22.32 11.16
CA GLY A 549 -31.78 -20.99 10.56
C GLY A 549 -31.93 -20.95 9.04
N LYS A 550 -31.71 -22.09 8.36
CA LYS A 550 -31.68 -22.24 6.90
C LYS A 550 -30.64 -21.33 6.22
N TYR A 551 -29.43 -21.28 6.78
CA TYR A 551 -28.28 -20.58 6.22
C TYR A 551 -26.97 -21.32 6.52
N PHE A 552 -25.89 -20.94 5.84
CA PHE A 552 -24.53 -21.41 6.18
C PHE A 552 -23.93 -20.56 7.30
N GLY A 553 -23.46 -21.21 8.37
CA GLY A 553 -22.82 -20.55 9.50
C GLY A 553 -21.34 -20.25 9.28
N GLN A 554 -20.75 -19.52 10.23
CA GLN A 554 -19.34 -19.12 10.24
C GLN A 554 -18.38 -20.32 10.27
N SER A 555 -18.69 -21.32 11.10
CA SER A 555 -17.87 -22.53 11.24
C SER A 555 -18.73 -23.78 11.45
N TYR A 556 -18.12 -24.96 11.43
CA TYR A 556 -18.83 -26.23 11.68
C TYR A 556 -19.35 -26.34 13.12
N GLU A 557 -18.65 -25.69 14.04
CA GLU A 557 -18.96 -25.63 15.47
C GLU A 557 -20.05 -24.58 15.75
N ASP A 558 -19.94 -23.38 15.14
CA ASP A 558 -20.83 -22.25 15.38
C ASP A 558 -21.72 -21.97 14.17
N LYS A 559 -22.72 -22.84 13.98
CA LYS A 559 -23.65 -22.77 12.83
C LYS A 559 -24.65 -21.63 12.93
N ASP A 560 -24.85 -21.08 14.12
CA ASP A 560 -25.81 -20.00 14.39
C ASP A 560 -25.23 -18.61 14.15
N VAL A 561 -23.91 -18.49 13.97
CA VAL A 561 -23.22 -17.23 13.69
C VAL A 561 -23.22 -16.97 12.19
N LEU A 562 -23.73 -15.81 11.76
CA LEU A 562 -23.64 -15.37 10.37
C LEU A 562 -22.25 -14.82 10.06
N ASP A 563 -21.74 -15.17 8.90
CA ASP A 563 -20.49 -14.65 8.35
C ASP A 563 -20.71 -14.26 6.89
N SER A 564 -20.38 -13.02 6.55
CA SER A 564 -20.49 -12.50 5.18
C SER A 564 -19.47 -13.12 4.23
N ALA A 565 -18.39 -13.72 4.74
CA ALA A 565 -17.37 -14.37 3.92
C ALA A 565 -17.95 -15.53 3.08
N VAL A 566 -19.06 -16.14 3.51
CA VAL A 566 -19.75 -17.22 2.76
C VAL A 566 -20.35 -16.74 1.44
N LEU A 567 -20.50 -15.42 1.24
CA LEU A 567 -20.93 -14.85 -0.05
C LEU A 567 -19.96 -15.15 -1.19
N ILE A 568 -18.73 -15.58 -0.88
CA ILE A 568 -17.76 -16.03 -1.90
C ILE A 568 -18.24 -17.27 -2.68
N MET A 569 -19.11 -18.11 -2.10
CA MET A 569 -19.53 -19.41 -2.65
C MET A 569 -19.86 -19.39 -4.15
N PRO A 570 -20.75 -18.53 -4.67
CA PRO A 570 -21.02 -18.44 -6.10
C PRO A 570 -19.83 -17.93 -6.91
N LEU A 571 -19.05 -16.99 -6.37
CA LEU A 571 -17.89 -16.41 -7.07
C LEU A 571 -16.80 -17.46 -7.33
N VAL A 572 -16.62 -18.39 -6.39
CA VAL A 572 -15.70 -19.53 -6.55
C VAL A 572 -16.38 -20.79 -7.10
N PHE A 573 -17.65 -20.69 -7.52
CA PHE A 573 -18.44 -21.80 -8.07
C PHE A 573 -18.59 -22.99 -7.11
N PHE A 574 -18.55 -22.74 -5.80
CA PHE A 574 -18.93 -23.73 -4.78
C PHE A 574 -20.38 -24.19 -4.98
N MET A 575 -21.27 -23.22 -5.17
CA MET A 575 -22.67 -23.47 -5.49
C MET A 575 -23.20 -22.42 -6.47
N GLN A 576 -24.34 -22.70 -7.08
CA GLN A 576 -24.98 -21.73 -7.97
C GLN A 576 -25.63 -20.61 -7.17
N ALA A 577 -25.59 -19.37 -7.67
CA ALA A 577 -26.23 -18.23 -7.04
C ALA A 577 -27.76 -18.38 -6.91
N SER A 578 -28.37 -19.24 -7.73
CA SER A 578 -29.79 -19.57 -7.69
C SER A 578 -30.14 -20.72 -6.74
N ASP A 579 -29.16 -21.35 -6.10
CA ASP A 579 -29.43 -22.45 -5.15
C ASP A 579 -30.27 -21.91 -3.97
N PRO A 580 -31.40 -22.55 -3.61
CA PRO A 580 -32.25 -22.09 -2.52
C PRO A 580 -31.52 -21.91 -1.18
N ARG A 581 -30.50 -22.73 -0.90
CA ARG A 581 -29.68 -22.64 0.32
C ARG A 581 -28.85 -21.36 0.33
N PHE A 582 -28.24 -21.01 -0.80
CA PHE A 582 -27.50 -19.77 -0.95
C PHE A 582 -28.42 -18.56 -0.88
N VAL A 583 -29.53 -18.57 -1.63
CA VAL A 583 -30.51 -17.47 -1.64
C VAL A 583 -31.07 -17.20 -0.24
N ASN A 584 -31.32 -18.25 0.55
CA ASN A 584 -31.74 -18.07 1.94
C ASN A 584 -30.62 -17.47 2.81
N THR A 585 -29.38 -17.91 2.65
CA THR A 585 -28.22 -17.33 3.34
C THR A 585 -28.08 -15.84 3.03
N LEU A 586 -28.15 -15.47 1.74
CA LEU A 586 -28.13 -14.08 1.29
C LEU A 586 -29.27 -13.26 1.91
N LYS A 587 -30.49 -13.80 1.95
CA LYS A 587 -31.64 -13.13 2.60
C LYS A 587 -31.43 -12.89 4.09
N GLN A 588 -30.69 -13.74 4.79
CA GLN A 588 -30.37 -13.53 6.21
C GLN A 588 -29.32 -12.43 6.37
N ILE A 589 -28.25 -12.47 5.58
CA ILE A 589 -27.19 -11.46 5.59
C ILE A 589 -27.74 -10.05 5.25
N LEU A 590 -28.68 -9.96 4.30
CA LEU A 590 -29.33 -8.72 3.89
C LEU A 590 -30.24 -8.08 4.94
N LYS A 591 -30.56 -8.78 6.04
CA LYS A 591 -31.29 -8.16 7.15
C LYS A 591 -30.40 -7.16 7.88
N THR A 592 -31.02 -6.22 8.58
CA THR A 592 -30.30 -5.29 9.44
C THR A 592 -29.76 -6.01 10.69
N PRO A 593 -28.69 -5.51 11.32
CA PRO A 593 -28.17 -6.07 12.57
C PRO A 593 -29.22 -6.24 13.67
N GLU A 594 -30.18 -5.31 13.79
CA GLU A 594 -31.28 -5.39 14.78
C GLU A 594 -32.24 -6.56 14.51
N ARG A 595 -32.28 -7.04 13.26
CA ARG A 595 -33.05 -8.21 12.83
C ARG A 595 -32.20 -9.48 12.72
N GLY A 596 -30.96 -9.42 13.24
CA GLY A 596 -30.01 -10.52 13.23
C GLY A 596 -29.33 -10.77 11.87
N GLY A 597 -29.27 -9.77 10.99
CA GLY A 597 -28.45 -9.81 9.75
C GLY A 597 -27.17 -9.00 9.86
N LEU A 598 -26.53 -8.70 8.73
CA LEU A 598 -25.24 -8.02 8.67
C LEU A 598 -25.24 -6.76 7.80
N THR A 599 -26.38 -6.31 7.29
CA THR A 599 -26.41 -5.20 6.32
C THR A 599 -26.86 -3.88 6.96
N SER A 600 -26.03 -2.85 6.85
CA SER A 600 -26.34 -1.48 7.28
C SER A 600 -25.92 -0.48 6.20
N ASN A 601 -26.82 0.43 5.82
CA ASN A 601 -26.56 1.46 4.79
C ASN A 601 -26.00 0.93 3.46
N ASN A 602 -26.48 -0.23 3.00
CA ASN A 602 -25.98 -0.96 1.82
C ASN A 602 -24.51 -1.45 1.93
N LEU A 603 -23.96 -1.49 3.13
CA LEU A 603 -22.67 -2.09 3.45
C LEU A 603 -22.89 -3.31 4.35
N VAL A 604 -21.97 -4.27 4.29
CA VAL A 604 -22.09 -5.54 5.00
C VAL A 604 -20.99 -5.66 6.06
N TYR A 605 -21.36 -6.00 7.30
CA TYR A 605 -20.41 -6.34 8.38
C TYR A 605 -19.76 -7.71 8.14
N ARG A 606 -18.54 -7.93 8.63
CA ARG A 606 -17.84 -9.21 8.42
C ARG A 606 -18.62 -10.37 9.00
N TYR A 607 -19.01 -10.29 10.26
CA TYR A 607 -19.75 -11.30 11.00
C TYR A 607 -20.52 -10.68 12.17
N ASP A 608 -21.37 -11.48 12.83
CA ASP A 608 -22.14 -11.05 14.00
C ASP A 608 -21.26 -10.99 15.26
N VAL A 609 -20.73 -9.81 15.57
CA VAL A 609 -19.88 -9.55 16.75
C VAL A 609 -20.59 -9.77 18.09
N SER A 610 -21.92 -9.84 18.11
CA SER A 610 -22.67 -10.12 19.35
C SER A 610 -22.66 -11.60 19.72
N LYS A 611 -22.40 -12.49 18.75
CA LYS A 611 -22.42 -13.94 18.91
C LYS A 611 -21.06 -14.59 18.70
N SER A 612 -20.13 -13.92 18.02
CA SER A 612 -18.78 -14.41 17.77
C SER A 612 -17.79 -13.75 18.73
N ASP A 613 -16.94 -14.56 19.37
CA ASP A 613 -15.80 -14.09 20.17
C ASP A 613 -14.51 -14.23 19.36
N ASP A 614 -14.12 -13.12 18.71
CA ASP A 614 -12.93 -13.04 17.85
C ASP A 614 -11.61 -12.94 18.64
N GLY A 615 -11.67 -12.83 19.97
CA GLY A 615 -10.52 -12.68 20.85
C GLY A 615 -9.88 -11.29 20.86
N VAL A 616 -10.50 -10.30 20.20
CA VAL A 616 -10.03 -8.91 20.17
C VAL A 616 -11.03 -7.99 20.87
N GLY A 617 -12.33 -8.28 20.72
CA GLY A 617 -13.42 -7.51 21.31
C GLY A 617 -13.61 -6.12 20.68
N GLY A 618 -14.67 -5.43 21.10
CA GLY A 618 -15.03 -4.09 20.62
C GLY A 618 -15.90 -4.08 19.36
N GLU A 619 -16.34 -2.89 18.97
CA GLU A 619 -17.15 -2.67 17.77
C GLU A 619 -16.34 -2.79 16.48
N GLU A 620 -17.03 -3.16 15.40
CA GLU A 620 -16.43 -3.38 14.09
C GLU A 620 -17.04 -2.46 13.03
N GLY A 621 -16.26 -2.10 12.01
CA GLY A 621 -16.76 -1.41 10.82
C GLY A 621 -17.33 -2.38 9.76
N THR A 622 -18.09 -1.84 8.81
CA THR A 622 -18.54 -2.62 7.65
C THR A 622 -17.37 -2.91 6.69
N PHE A 623 -17.39 -4.07 6.03
CA PHE A 623 -16.34 -4.49 5.12
C PHE A 623 -16.78 -4.38 3.65
N CYS A 624 -16.12 -3.49 2.91
CA CYS A 624 -16.51 -3.14 1.55
C CYS A 624 -16.43 -4.33 0.57
N LEU A 625 -15.49 -5.27 0.76
CA LEU A 625 -15.30 -6.36 -0.20
C LEU A 625 -16.49 -7.34 -0.18
N CYS A 626 -16.99 -7.72 1.00
CA CYS A 626 -18.15 -8.58 1.14
C CYS A 626 -19.44 -7.92 0.65
N THR A 627 -19.48 -6.58 0.60
CA THR A 627 -20.60 -5.84 -0.01
C THR A 627 -20.65 -6.05 -1.52
N LEU A 628 -19.51 -6.34 -2.15
CA LEU A 628 -19.40 -6.58 -3.60
C LEU A 628 -19.51 -8.06 -3.98
N TRP A 629 -19.58 -8.98 -3.00
CA TRP A 629 -19.59 -10.43 -3.22
C TRP A 629 -20.97 -10.99 -3.57
#